data_AF-A0A645FY44-F1
#
_entry.id   AF-A0A645FY44-F1
#
_cell.length_a   1.000
_cell.length_b   1.000
_cell.length_c   1.000
_cell.angle_alpha   90.00
_cell.angle_beta   90.00
_cell.angle_gamma   90.00
#
_symmetry.space_group_name_H-M   'P 1'
#
loop_
_entity.id
_entity.type
_entity.pdbx_description
1 polymer ?
#
loop_
_entity_poly.entity_id
_entity_poly.type
_entity_poly.pdbx_seq_one_letter_code
_entity_poly.pdbx_strand_id
1 'polypeptide(L)' 'MENRQEGIPMIVLETAQPAKFEETIREALGTEPVRPADLKGIENLPQRVVVMAPDVVAIKQFIVERV' A
#
# COMPACT_ATOMS: atom_id res chain seq x y z
N MET A 1 11.12 21.64 -0.56
CA MET A 1 12.37 22.15 -1.18
C MET A 1 13.23 22.94 -0.20
N GLU A 2 12.70 23.40 0.95
CA GLU A 2 13.42 24.31 1.86
C GLU A 2 14.74 23.76 2.43
N ASN A 3 14.87 22.43 2.54
CA ASN A 3 16.07 21.78 3.09
C ASN A 3 17.13 21.41 2.04
N ARG A 4 16.96 21.81 0.76
CA ARG A 4 17.92 21.51 -0.30
C ARG A 4 19.11 22.47 -0.22
N GLN A 5 20.31 21.92 -0.01
CA GLN A 5 21.56 22.69 -0.01
C GLN A 5 22.18 22.69 -1.42
N GLU A 6 22.61 23.87 -1.89
CA GLU A 6 23.26 24.01 -3.18
C GLU A 6 24.59 23.24 -3.22
N GLY A 7 24.89 22.58 -4.34
CA GLY A 7 26.13 21.79 -4.49
C GLY A 7 26.14 20.43 -3.78
N ILE A 8 25.17 20.10 -2.93
CA ILE A 8 25.07 18.81 -2.24
C ILE A 8 23.95 17.94 -2.85
N PRO A 9 24.25 16.71 -3.34
CA PRO A 9 23.22 15.80 -3.82
C PRO A 9 22.22 15.43 -2.72
N MET A 10 20.93 15.66 -2.98
CA MET A 10 19.85 15.21 -2.12
C MET A 10 19.27 13.90 -2.66
N ILE A 11 19.21 12.88 -1.81
CA ILE A 11 18.56 11.60 -2.11
C ILE A 11 17.21 11.57 -1.41
N VAL A 12 16.14 11.35 -2.18
CA VAL A 12 14.79 11.16 -1.65
C VAL A 12 14.42 9.70 -1.86
N LEU A 13 14.05 9.01 -0.79
CA LEU A 13 13.61 7.63 -0.86
C LEU A 13 12.13 7.58 -1.22
N GLU A 14 11.80 6.95 -2.34
CA GLU A 14 10.43 6.55 -2.64
C GLU A 14 10.09 5.32 -1.77
N THR A 15 9.35 5.54 -0.68
CA THR A 15 9.00 4.48 0.29
C THR A 15 7.77 3.68 -0.12
N ALA A 16 6.99 4.18 -1.08
CA ALA A 16 5.82 3.53 -1.62
C ALA A 16 5.54 4.02 -3.05
N GLN A 17 5.08 3.12 -3.90
CA GLN A 17 4.65 3.46 -5.26
C GLN A 17 3.31 4.21 -5.24
N PRO A 18 3.07 5.14 -6.19
CA PRO A 18 1.83 5.90 -6.30
C PRO A 18 0.56 5.03 -6.37
N ALA A 19 0.63 3.86 -6.99
CA ALA A 19 -0.50 2.91 -7.10
C ALA A 19 -1.03 2.42 -5.74
N LYS A 20 -0.28 2.59 -4.63
CA LYS A 20 -0.77 2.27 -3.28
C LYS A 20 -1.67 3.36 -2.68
N PHE A 21 -1.73 4.55 -3.29
CA PHE A 21 -2.42 5.74 -2.79
C PHE A 21 -3.15 6.48 -3.92
N GLU A 22 -3.95 5.76 -4.72
CA GLU A 22 -4.52 6.28 -5.98
C GLU A 22 -5.42 7.51 -5.80
N GLU A 23 -6.19 7.57 -4.71
CA GLU A 23 -7.08 8.68 -4.41
C GLU A 23 -6.32 10.01 -4.31
N THR A 24 -5.24 10.04 -3.53
CA THR A 24 -4.41 11.23 -3.34
C THR A 24 -3.73 11.65 -4.65
N ILE A 25 -3.31 10.69 -5.48
CA ILE A 25 -2.71 10.97 -6.78
C ILE A 25 -3.75 11.61 -7.72
N ARG A 26 -4.95 11.05 -7.77
CA ARG A 26 -6.05 11.58 -8.59
C ARG A 26 -6.47 12.98 -8.15
N GLU A 27 -6.56 13.22 -6.84
CA GLU A 27 -6.86 14.56 -6.30
C GLU A 27 -5.81 15.58 -6.71
N ALA A 28 -4.53 15.24 -6.54
CA ALA A 28 -3.43 16.17 -6.79
C ALA A 28 -3.15 16.41 -8.28
N LEU A 29 -3.30 15.38 -9.12
CA LEU A 29 -2.87 15.41 -10.53
C LEU A 29 -4.01 15.32 -11.54
N GLY A 30 -5.24 14.99 -11.11
CA GLY A 30 -6.40 14.79 -11.99
C GLY A 30 -6.32 13.52 -12.85
N THR A 31 -5.37 12.63 -12.59
CA THR A 31 -5.11 11.41 -13.37
C THR A 31 -4.87 10.21 -12.46
N GLU A 32 -5.17 9.01 -12.96
CA GLU A 32 -4.79 7.77 -12.26
C GLU A 32 -3.27 7.61 -12.19
N PRO A 33 -2.72 7.06 -11.09
CA PRO A 33 -1.32 6.67 -11.05
C PRO A 33 -1.02 5.57 -12.08
N VAL A 34 0.23 5.54 -12.55
CA VAL A 34 0.71 4.43 -13.36
C VAL A 34 0.75 3.17 -12.49
N ARG A 35 0.03 2.14 -12.93
CA ARG A 35 -0.01 0.84 -12.26
C ARG A 35 1.00 -0.12 -12.92
N PRO A 36 1.88 -0.77 -12.14
CA PRO A 36 2.75 -1.82 -12.65
C PRO A 36 1.96 -2.95 -13.32
N ALA A 37 2.53 -3.55 -14.37
CA ALA A 37 1.87 -4.62 -15.13
C ALA A 37 1.44 -5.79 -14.23
N ASP A 38 2.29 -6.17 -13.27
CA ASP A 38 2.06 -7.27 -12.34
C ASP A 38 0.89 -7.02 -11.37
N LEU A 39 0.50 -5.76 -11.17
CA LEU A 39 -0.61 -5.37 -10.27
C LEU A 39 -1.91 -5.11 -11.03
N LYS A 40 -1.91 -5.20 -12.37
CA LYS A 40 -3.10 -4.90 -13.16
C LYS A 40 -4.23 -5.88 -12.85
N GLY A 41 -5.32 -5.36 -12.28
CA GLY A 41 -6.53 -6.13 -11.98
C GLY A 41 -6.45 -6.98 -10.71
N ILE A 42 -5.45 -6.78 -9.85
CA ILE A 42 -5.32 -7.49 -8.58
C ILE A 42 -6.56 -7.32 -7.68
N GLU A 43 -7.22 -6.15 -7.74
CA GLU A 43 -8.45 -5.84 -7.00
C GLU A 43 -9.65 -6.70 -7.43
N ASN A 44 -9.63 -7.20 -8.67
CA ASN A 44 -10.72 -8.00 -9.22
C ASN A 44 -10.59 -9.49 -8.84
N LEU A 45 -9.48 -9.89 -8.20
CA LEU A 45 -9.28 -11.27 -7.76
C LEU A 45 -10.10 -11.57 -6.50
N PRO A 46 -10.57 -12.82 -6.31
CA PRO A 46 -11.22 -13.22 -5.09
C PRO A 46 -10.31 -13.02 -3.87
N GLN A 47 -10.82 -12.33 -2.84
CA GLN A 47 -10.10 -12.17 -1.58
C GLN A 47 -10.35 -13.39 -0.69
N ARG A 48 -9.26 -13.95 -0.14
CA ARG A 48 -9.32 -15.01 0.86
C ARG A 48 -9.03 -14.42 2.24
N VAL A 49 -10.07 -14.01 2.94
CA VAL A 49 -9.98 -13.37 4.26
C VAL A 49 -10.97 -13.99 5.25
N VAL A 50 -10.64 -13.94 6.54
CA VAL A 50 -11.56 -14.30 7.63
C VAL A 50 -11.67 -13.10 8.55
N VAL A 51 -12.90 -12.60 8.74
CA VAL A 51 -13.19 -11.47 9.63
C VAL A 51 -13.21 -11.96 11.07
N MET A 52 -12.49 -11.26 11.95
CA MET A 52 -12.41 -11.59 13.37
C MET A 52 -12.61 -10.34 14.22
N ALA A 53 -13.25 -10.49 15.38
CA ALA A 53 -13.26 -9.45 16.40
C ALA A 53 -11.84 -9.24 16.96
N PRO A 54 -11.53 -8.07 17.55
CA PRO A 54 -10.23 -7.80 18.19
C PRO A 54 -10.10 -8.57 19.53
N ASP A 55 -10.10 -9.90 19.46
CA ASP A 55 -10.01 -10.83 20.59
C ASP A 55 -8.75 -11.71 20.45
N VAL A 56 -7.85 -11.57 21.42
CA VAL A 56 -6.57 -12.28 21.44
C VAL A 56 -6.71 -13.80 21.54
N VAL A 57 -7.74 -14.30 22.25
CA VAL A 57 -7.96 -15.75 22.44
C VAL A 57 -8.46 -16.35 21.14
N ALA A 58 -9.45 -15.70 20.50
CA ALA A 58 -9.98 -16.13 19.22
C ALA A 58 -8.90 -16.15 18.12
N ILE A 59 -8.05 -15.12 18.05
CA ILE A 59 -6.95 -15.05 17.07
C ILE A 59 -5.95 -16.21 17.27
N LYS A 60 -5.55 -16.47 18.52
CA LYS A 60 -4.64 -17.59 18.84
C LYS A 60 -5.22 -18.93 18.39
N GLN A 61 -6.49 -19.17 18.70
CA GLN A 61 -7.18 -20.39 18.32
C GLN A 61 -7.24 -20.56 16.80
N PHE A 62 -7.58 -19.50 16.06
CA PHE A 62 -7.63 -19.50 14.59
C PHE A 62 -6.29 -19.89 13.95
N ILE A 63 -5.17 -19.41 14.51
CA ILE A 63 -3.82 -19.76 14.05
C ILE A 63 -3.57 -21.25 14.26
N VAL A 64 -3.80 -21.78 15.46
CA VAL A 64 -3.54 -23.20 15.79
C VAL A 64 -4.35 -24.15 14.89
N GLU A 65 -5.57 -23.80 14.52
CA GLU A 65 -6.42 -24.62 13.64
C GLU A 65 -5.97 -24.67 12.17
N ARG A 66 -5.07 -23.79 11.73
CA ARG A 66 -4.71 -23.57 10.31
C ARG A 66 -3.22 -23.62 10.02
N VAL A 67 -2.40 -23.93 11.04
CA VAL A 67 -0.99 -24.30 10.89
C VAL A 67 -0.88 -25.77 10.52
#